data_AF-A0A0J7P1W4-F1
#
_entry.id   AF-A0A0J7P1W4-F1
#
_cell.length_a   1.000
_cell.length_b   1.000
_cell.length_c   1.000
_cell.angle_alpha   90.00
_cell.angle_beta   90.00
_cell.angle_gamma   90.00
#
_symmetry.space_group_name_H-M   'P 1'
#
loop_
_entity.id
_entity.type
_entity.pdbx_description
1 polymer ?
#
loop_
_entity_poly.entity_id
_entity_poly.type
_entity_poly.pdbx_seq_one_letter_code
_entity_poly.pdbx_strand_id
1 'polypeptide(L)'
;MYASNVLIDWCVKNAYSDSDDINVGRCILHSTSIPCSNRVQGQNFTFTRLRPTFNFEKDFARLTDENEFQNSLSIYPIYDHMLIYKLNMYFAAINSIRVHKSITDIRKVISATAHLGPPNQRNVSWPIGNQPGNRPLGRFDILRWSYFNESHVFFETDFVNIQELRGDAKSDIDYVINAVTNNIINKYDSKLSFKKLLNGYQKFDASRGMDYVLDVAFNELATGKEVRKRIEVCKPLGKVEIIPVPYVTENTRINIIITVDLNKKQDALSFMEHYAQDCMEKKHKTFLMMIKEPLER
;
A
#
# COMPACT_ATOMS: atom_id res chain seq x y z
N MET A 1 -28.32 17.77 -29.11
CA MET A 1 -27.06 18.54 -29.18
C MET A 1 -27.27 20.06 -29.11
N TYR A 2 -28.40 20.62 -29.56
CA TYR A 2 -28.65 22.08 -29.52
C TYR A 2 -29.02 22.65 -28.14
N ALA A 3 -29.68 21.88 -27.26
CA ALA A 3 -30.10 22.39 -25.95
C ALA A 3 -28.91 22.69 -25.02
N SER A 4 -27.84 21.89 -25.07
CA SER A 4 -26.65 22.06 -24.22
C SER A 4 -25.85 23.32 -24.55
N ASN A 5 -25.83 23.75 -25.82
CA ASN A 5 -25.11 24.95 -26.26
C ASN A 5 -25.81 26.26 -25.86
N VAL A 6 -27.14 26.26 -25.72
CA VAL A 6 -27.90 27.45 -25.29
C VAL A 6 -27.69 27.72 -23.81
N LEU A 7 -27.58 26.67 -22.99
CA LEU A 7 -27.34 26.83 -21.55
C LEU A 7 -25.96 27.41 -21.25
N ILE A 8 -24.92 26.98 -21.98
CA ILE A 8 -23.56 27.46 -21.71
C ILE A 8 -23.37 28.92 -22.15
N ASP A 9 -24.02 29.34 -23.24
CA ASP A 9 -24.00 30.72 -23.73
C ASP A 9 -24.63 31.70 -22.73
N TRP A 10 -25.72 31.29 -22.06
CA TRP A 10 -26.30 32.09 -20.97
C TRP A 10 -25.33 32.24 -19.80
N CYS A 11 -24.62 31.18 -19.42
CA CYS A 11 -23.69 31.20 -18.30
C CYS A 11 -22.49 32.13 -18.55
N VAL A 12 -21.95 32.14 -19.78
CA VAL A 12 -20.86 33.06 -20.16
C VAL A 12 -21.35 34.51 -20.17
N LYS A 13 -22.55 34.76 -20.69
CA LYS A 13 -23.12 36.12 -20.78
C LYS A 13 -23.51 36.72 -19.42
N ASN A 14 -23.80 35.89 -18.41
CA ASN A 14 -24.29 36.33 -17.11
C ASN A 14 -23.25 36.19 -15.97
N ALA A 15 -21.98 36.07 -16.30
CA ALA A 15 -20.86 36.09 -15.37
C ALA A 15 -20.49 37.54 -14.98
N TYR A 16 -21.28 38.16 -14.11
CA TYR A 16 -21.09 39.56 -13.70
C TYR A 16 -20.27 39.75 -12.42
N SER A 17 -20.00 38.68 -11.67
CA SER A 17 -19.26 38.77 -10.41
C SER A 17 -17.76 38.53 -10.63
N ASP A 18 -16.92 39.19 -9.84
CA ASP A 18 -15.47 38.91 -9.82
C ASP A 18 -15.12 37.53 -9.24
N SER A 19 -16.11 36.82 -8.66
CA SER A 19 -15.94 35.48 -8.11
C SER A 19 -16.49 34.43 -9.05
N ASP A 20 -15.61 33.56 -9.53
CA ASP A 20 -15.96 32.43 -10.41
C ASP A 20 -16.98 31.50 -9.75
N ASP A 21 -16.85 31.22 -8.44
CA ASP A 21 -17.77 30.36 -7.69
C ASP A 21 -19.21 30.87 -7.73
N ILE A 22 -19.40 32.19 -7.63
CA ILE A 22 -20.72 32.84 -7.68
C ILE A 22 -21.30 32.73 -9.09
N ASN A 23 -20.48 32.93 -10.12
CA ASN A 23 -20.91 32.83 -11.52
C ASN A 23 -21.31 31.39 -11.87
N VAL A 24 -20.53 30.40 -11.43
CA VAL A 24 -20.87 28.97 -11.59
C VAL A 24 -22.15 28.64 -10.83
N GLY A 25 -22.31 29.12 -9.59
CA GLY A 25 -23.54 28.92 -8.82
C GLY A 25 -24.79 29.48 -9.52
N ARG A 26 -24.69 30.67 -10.12
CA ARG A 26 -25.78 31.27 -10.93
C ARG A 26 -26.11 30.43 -12.17
N CYS A 27 -25.09 29.91 -12.85
CA CYS A 27 -25.25 29.01 -13.99
C CYS A 27 -26.00 27.73 -13.60
N ILE A 28 -25.61 27.09 -12.48
CA ILE A 28 -26.28 25.89 -11.97
C ILE A 28 -27.74 26.18 -11.61
N LEU A 29 -27.99 27.29 -10.90
CA LEU A 29 -29.35 27.72 -10.54
C LEU A 29 -30.23 27.92 -11.78
N HIS A 30 -29.73 28.62 -12.80
CA HIS A 30 -30.48 28.83 -14.04
C HIS A 30 -30.73 27.51 -14.79
N SER A 31 -29.75 26.61 -14.81
CA SER A 31 -29.82 25.34 -15.54
C SER A 31 -30.77 24.32 -14.91
N THR A 32 -30.80 24.29 -13.58
CA THR A 32 -31.49 23.23 -12.82
C THR A 32 -32.72 23.73 -12.08
N SER A 33 -32.87 25.05 -11.92
CA SER A 33 -33.86 25.68 -11.03
C SER A 33 -33.75 25.22 -9.56
N ILE A 34 -32.61 24.66 -9.15
CA ILE A 34 -32.36 24.21 -7.77
C ILE A 34 -31.52 25.28 -7.05
N PRO A 35 -32.01 25.86 -5.94
CA PRO A 35 -31.24 26.79 -5.13
C PRO A 35 -30.13 26.09 -4.35
N CYS A 36 -29.02 26.80 -4.12
CA CYS A 36 -27.98 26.33 -3.21
C CYS A 36 -28.56 26.19 -1.79
N SER A 37 -28.40 25.01 -1.20
CA SER A 37 -28.83 24.71 0.17
C SER A 37 -27.65 24.14 0.95
N ASN A 38 -27.53 24.56 2.21
CA ASN A 38 -26.60 23.96 3.17
C ASN A 38 -27.19 22.72 3.86
N ARG A 39 -28.38 22.25 3.45
CA ARG A 39 -29.04 21.07 4.00
C ARG A 39 -29.61 20.18 2.91
N VAL A 40 -29.24 18.89 2.95
CA VAL A 40 -29.76 17.85 2.04
C VAL A 40 -29.99 16.57 2.83
N GLN A 41 -31.14 15.91 2.62
CA GLN A 41 -31.49 14.61 3.26
C GLN A 41 -31.30 14.59 4.80
N GLY A 42 -31.59 15.71 5.47
CA GLY A 42 -31.48 15.82 6.93
C GLY A 42 -30.06 16.10 7.45
N GLN A 43 -29.04 16.13 6.60
CA GLN A 43 -27.68 16.53 6.95
C GLN A 43 -27.45 18.01 6.66
N ASN A 44 -26.78 18.70 7.59
CA ASN A 44 -26.33 20.08 7.42
C ASN A 44 -24.85 20.06 7.02
N PHE A 45 -24.52 20.75 5.93
CA PHE A 45 -23.16 20.96 5.47
C PHE A 45 -22.66 22.31 5.97
N THR A 46 -21.58 22.28 6.74
CA THR A 46 -20.86 23.46 7.21
C THR A 46 -19.65 23.69 6.32
N PHE A 47 -19.24 24.95 6.23
CA PHE A 47 -18.07 25.36 5.45
C PHE A 47 -17.28 26.38 6.25
N THR A 48 -15.97 26.44 6.02
CA THR A 48 -15.11 27.42 6.66
C THR A 48 -14.71 28.48 5.64
N ARG A 49 -15.06 29.74 5.93
CA ARG A 49 -14.69 30.87 5.09
C ARG A 49 -13.34 31.46 5.49
N LEU A 50 -12.34 31.37 4.62
CA LEU A 50 -11.04 31.98 4.80
C LEU A 50 -11.09 33.49 4.54
N ARG A 51 -10.33 34.23 5.34
CA ARG A 51 -10.14 35.67 5.14
C ARG A 51 -9.12 35.92 4.02
N PRO A 52 -9.23 37.01 3.24
CA PRO A 52 -8.23 37.36 2.21
C PRO A 52 -6.80 37.49 2.74
N THR A 53 -6.65 37.88 4.01
CA THR A 53 -5.35 38.05 4.68
C THR A 53 -4.86 36.78 5.38
N PHE A 54 -5.50 35.64 5.15
CA PHE A 54 -5.17 34.39 5.84
C PHE A 54 -3.73 33.96 5.52
N ASN A 55 -2.92 33.80 6.57
CA ASN A 55 -1.58 33.26 6.47
C ASN A 55 -1.50 31.92 7.19
N PHE A 56 -1.17 30.86 6.46
CA PHE A 56 -1.13 29.50 7.00
C PHE A 56 -0.21 29.38 8.23
N GLU A 57 0.98 29.98 8.23
CA GLU A 57 1.93 29.81 9.33
C GLU A 57 1.49 30.51 10.62
N LYS A 58 0.68 31.57 10.52
CA LYS A 58 0.26 32.39 11.68
C LYS A 58 -1.14 32.05 12.16
N ASP A 59 -2.08 31.87 11.24
CA ASP A 59 -3.51 31.80 11.55
C ASP A 59 -4.01 30.37 11.69
N PHE A 60 -3.30 29.39 11.14
CA PHE A 60 -3.81 28.03 11.03
C PHE A 60 -3.98 27.35 12.39
N ALA A 61 -3.06 27.57 13.34
CA ALA A 61 -3.19 27.00 14.69
C ALA A 61 -4.51 27.42 15.36
N ARG A 62 -4.86 28.71 15.29
CA ARG A 62 -6.12 29.23 15.81
C ARG A 62 -7.33 28.66 15.06
N LEU A 63 -7.22 28.51 13.75
CA LEU A 63 -8.28 27.92 12.93
C LEU A 63 -8.57 26.47 13.32
N THR A 64 -7.53 25.69 13.67
CA THR A 64 -7.70 24.27 14.05
C THR A 64 -8.38 24.05 15.40
N ASP A 65 -8.37 25.07 16.27
CA ASP A 65 -9.08 25.05 17.56
C ASP A 65 -10.57 25.36 17.40
N GLU A 66 -10.99 25.92 16.27
CA GLU A 66 -12.39 26.26 16.02
C GLU A 66 -13.20 24.99 15.68
N ASN A 67 -14.23 24.69 16.49
CA ASN A 67 -15.13 23.55 16.25
C ASN A 67 -15.84 23.60 14.90
N GLU A 68 -16.07 24.80 14.35
CA GLU A 68 -16.63 24.97 13.02
C GLU A 68 -15.71 24.43 11.92
N PHE A 69 -14.39 24.62 12.08
CA PHE A 69 -13.39 24.12 11.14
C PHE A 69 -13.27 22.59 11.21
N GLN A 70 -13.29 22.01 12.40
CA GLN A 70 -13.19 20.55 12.55
C GLN A 70 -14.37 19.78 11.95
N ASN A 71 -15.54 20.41 11.91
CA ASN A 71 -16.76 19.82 11.36
C ASN A 71 -17.09 20.31 9.95
N SER A 72 -16.26 21.17 9.33
CA SER A 72 -16.54 21.71 8.01
C SER A 72 -16.28 20.70 6.91
N LEU A 73 -17.16 20.70 5.90
CA LEU A 73 -17.02 19.89 4.70
C LEU A 73 -16.02 20.50 3.71
N SER A 74 -16.02 21.83 3.61
CA SER A 74 -15.25 22.56 2.60
C SER A 74 -14.67 23.85 3.15
N ILE A 75 -13.50 24.22 2.66
CA ILE A 75 -12.79 25.47 3.00
C ILE A 75 -12.74 26.33 1.74
N TYR A 76 -13.19 27.58 1.81
CA TYR A 76 -13.18 28.51 0.68
C TYR A 76 -13.03 29.96 1.15
N PRO A 77 -12.65 30.92 0.29
CA PRO A 77 -11.96 30.72 -0.98
C PRO A 77 -10.47 30.45 -0.74
N ILE A 78 -9.85 29.72 -1.66
CA ILE A 78 -8.41 29.45 -1.64
C ILE A 78 -7.74 30.35 -2.66
N TYR A 79 -7.02 31.37 -2.19
CA TYR A 79 -6.37 32.36 -3.07
C TYR A 79 -5.03 31.87 -3.63
N ASP A 80 -4.34 30.97 -2.93
CA ASP A 80 -3.06 30.42 -3.34
C ASP A 80 -3.12 28.89 -3.41
N HIS A 81 -2.84 28.33 -4.58
CA HIS A 81 -2.73 26.89 -4.81
C HIS A 81 -1.77 26.18 -3.84
N MET A 82 -0.72 26.84 -3.34
CA MET A 82 0.19 26.25 -2.35
C MET A 82 -0.51 25.94 -1.03
N LEU A 83 -1.57 26.68 -0.67
CA LEU A 83 -2.36 26.42 0.52
C LEU A 83 -3.05 25.04 0.47
N ILE A 84 -3.43 24.57 -0.72
CA ILE A 84 -4.04 23.25 -0.92
C ILE A 84 -3.08 22.15 -0.46
N TYR A 85 -1.81 22.23 -0.87
CA TYR A 85 -0.80 21.25 -0.49
C TYR A 85 -0.50 21.28 1.01
N LYS A 86 -0.43 22.48 1.60
CA LYS A 86 -0.23 22.64 3.06
C LYS A 86 -1.39 22.05 3.86
N LEU A 87 -2.63 22.35 3.48
CA LEU A 87 -3.82 21.78 4.10
C LEU A 87 -3.86 20.26 3.94
N ASN A 88 -3.58 19.74 2.75
CA ASN A 88 -3.56 18.30 2.49
C ASN A 88 -2.50 17.59 3.34
N MET A 89 -1.29 18.15 3.44
CA MET A 89 -0.23 17.62 4.31
C MET A 89 -0.70 17.56 5.77
N TYR A 90 -1.32 18.62 6.27
CA TYR A 90 -1.86 18.65 7.62
C TYR A 90 -2.94 17.58 7.84
N PHE A 91 -3.95 17.50 6.96
CA PHE A 91 -5.02 16.52 7.11
C PHE A 91 -4.50 15.09 7.01
N ALA A 92 -3.54 14.83 6.11
CA ALA A 92 -2.86 13.54 6.04
C ALA A 92 -2.14 13.20 7.34
N ALA A 93 -1.43 14.17 7.95
CA ALA A 93 -0.75 13.97 9.23
C ALA A 93 -1.73 13.67 10.38
N ILE A 94 -2.80 14.45 10.52
CA ILE A 94 -3.83 14.24 11.55
C ILE A 94 -4.55 12.90 11.36
N ASN A 95 -4.93 12.56 10.12
CA ASN A 95 -5.56 11.28 9.82
C ASN A 95 -4.61 10.11 10.11
N SER A 96 -3.32 10.25 9.81
CA SER A 96 -2.31 9.27 10.18
C SER A 96 -2.27 9.05 11.69
N ILE A 97 -2.23 10.13 12.49
CA ILE A 97 -2.25 10.04 13.96
C ILE A 97 -3.52 9.34 14.44
N ARG A 98 -4.69 9.71 13.91
CA ARG A 98 -5.99 9.12 14.26
C ARG A 98 -6.01 7.62 13.97
N VAL A 99 -5.56 7.22 12.78
CA VAL A 99 -5.49 5.81 12.38
C VAL A 99 -4.52 5.03 13.27
N HIS A 100 -3.33 5.56 13.56
CA HIS A 100 -2.37 4.92 14.46
C HIS A 100 -2.91 4.75 15.88
N LYS A 101 -3.66 5.74 16.39
CA LYS A 101 -4.36 5.66 17.67
C LYS A 101 -5.42 4.54 17.64
N SER A 102 -6.28 4.52 16.64
CA SER A 102 -7.28 3.46 16.47
C SER A 102 -6.67 2.07 16.39
N ILE A 103 -5.56 1.90 15.63
CA ILE A 103 -4.81 0.64 15.58
C ILE A 103 -4.31 0.26 16.97
N THR A 104 -3.74 1.20 17.72
CA THR A 104 -3.23 0.95 19.07
C THR A 104 -4.33 0.54 20.03
N ASP A 105 -5.48 1.21 19.98
CA ASP A 105 -6.63 0.92 20.84
C ASP A 105 -7.22 -0.46 20.51
N ILE A 106 -7.38 -0.81 19.22
CA ILE A 106 -7.81 -2.14 18.79
C ILE A 106 -6.81 -3.22 19.27
N ARG A 107 -5.51 -2.99 19.14
CA ARG A 107 -4.48 -3.92 19.62
C ARG A 107 -4.56 -4.16 21.12
N LYS A 108 -4.82 -3.12 21.93
CA LYS A 108 -5.04 -3.26 23.37
C LYS A 108 -6.26 -4.12 23.68
N VAL A 109 -7.37 -3.88 22.98
CA VAL A 109 -8.60 -4.68 23.14
C VAL A 109 -8.32 -6.15 22.79
N ILE A 110 -7.69 -6.43 21.66
CA ILE A 110 -7.32 -7.80 21.25
C ILE A 110 -6.46 -8.49 22.31
N SER A 111 -5.43 -7.79 22.82
CA SER A 111 -4.57 -8.34 23.87
C SER A 111 -5.33 -8.64 25.16
N ALA A 112 -6.31 -7.82 25.53
CA ALA A 112 -7.11 -8.02 26.71
C ALA A 112 -8.12 -9.18 26.54
N THR A 113 -8.71 -9.34 25.35
CA THR A 113 -9.74 -10.35 25.08
C THR A 113 -9.20 -11.69 24.57
N ALA A 114 -7.90 -11.80 24.26
CA ALA A 114 -7.29 -13.01 23.70
C ALA A 114 -7.59 -14.30 24.49
N HIS A 115 -7.66 -14.22 25.82
CA HIS A 115 -7.95 -15.35 26.70
C HIS A 115 -9.38 -15.91 26.56
N LEU A 116 -10.32 -15.08 26.08
CA LEU A 116 -11.72 -15.48 25.82
C LEU A 116 -11.87 -16.26 24.51
N GLY A 117 -10.82 -16.27 23.67
CA GLY A 117 -10.84 -16.98 22.41
C GLY A 117 -10.80 -18.50 22.55
N PRO A 118 -11.08 -19.22 21.44
CA PRO A 118 -10.90 -20.66 21.35
C PRO A 118 -9.49 -21.07 21.81
N PRO A 119 -9.31 -22.20 22.51
CA PRO A 119 -8.02 -22.59 23.08
C PRO A 119 -6.85 -22.60 22.09
N ASN A 120 -7.11 -22.93 20.83
CA ASN A 120 -6.13 -22.98 19.74
C ASN A 120 -5.76 -21.59 19.14
N GLN A 121 -6.40 -20.52 19.59
CA GLN A 121 -6.23 -19.15 19.07
C GLN A 121 -5.96 -18.11 20.17
N ARG A 122 -5.68 -18.56 21.40
CA ARG A 122 -5.37 -17.65 22.52
C ARG A 122 -4.01 -16.98 22.40
N ASN A 123 -3.10 -17.60 21.66
CA ASN A 123 -1.74 -17.07 21.46
C ASN A 123 -1.78 -16.00 20.36
N VAL A 124 -1.50 -14.76 20.76
CA VAL A 124 -1.39 -13.64 19.83
C VAL A 124 0.09 -13.36 19.58
N SER A 125 0.53 -13.57 18.34
CA SER A 125 1.88 -13.19 17.91
C SER A 125 2.05 -11.68 17.97
N TRP A 126 3.23 -11.21 18.38
CA TRP A 126 3.56 -9.78 18.33
C TRP A 126 4.34 -9.47 17.05
N PRO A 127 4.07 -8.36 16.33
CA PRO A 127 3.01 -7.38 16.55
C PRO A 127 1.59 -7.91 16.28
N ILE A 128 0.64 -7.38 17.04
CA ILE A 128 -0.78 -7.74 16.92
C ILE A 128 -1.37 -7.22 15.60
N GLY A 129 -2.18 -8.04 14.95
CA GLY A 129 -2.86 -7.70 13.70
C GLY A 129 -2.02 -7.98 12.44
N ASN A 130 -1.00 -8.84 12.54
CA ASN A 130 -0.29 -9.33 11.36
C ASN A 130 -1.07 -10.45 10.65
N GLN A 131 -0.77 -10.69 9.38
CA GLN A 131 -1.34 -11.82 8.64
C GLN A 131 -1.04 -13.15 9.35
N PRO A 132 -1.96 -14.13 9.31
CA PRO A 132 -1.68 -15.46 9.83
C PRO A 132 -0.54 -16.10 9.05
N GLY A 133 0.20 -17.01 9.68
CA GLY A 133 1.25 -17.77 8.99
C GLY A 133 0.67 -18.76 7.97
N ASN A 134 1.51 -19.13 7.00
CA ASN A 134 1.21 -20.12 5.98
C ASN A 134 0.70 -21.43 6.61
N ARG A 135 -0.39 -21.94 6.06
CA ARG A 135 -0.93 -23.26 6.40
C ARG A 135 -0.53 -24.20 5.27
N PRO A 136 0.47 -25.07 5.48
CA PRO A 136 0.94 -25.95 4.43
C PRO A 136 -0.18 -26.88 3.97
N LEU A 137 -0.38 -27.00 2.64
CA LEU A 137 -1.36 -27.91 2.06
C LEU A 137 -0.86 -29.36 2.10
N GLY A 138 0.45 -29.55 2.01
CA GLY A 138 1.10 -30.84 2.18
C GLY A 138 2.48 -30.75 2.81
N ARG A 139 3.14 -31.91 2.94
CA ARG A 139 4.48 -32.02 3.56
C ARG A 139 5.57 -31.22 2.86
N PHE A 140 5.38 -30.91 1.58
CA PHE A 140 6.35 -30.18 0.76
C PHE A 140 6.27 -28.66 0.95
N ASP A 141 5.17 -28.16 1.52
CA ASP A 141 4.95 -26.73 1.77
C ASP A 141 5.35 -26.32 3.21
N ILE A 142 5.94 -27.26 3.97
CA ILE A 142 6.35 -27.02 5.34
C ILE A 142 7.60 -26.13 5.32
N LEU A 143 7.42 -24.90 5.78
CA LEU A 143 8.52 -23.96 5.97
C LEU A 143 9.39 -24.41 7.15
N ARG A 144 10.70 -24.44 6.94
CA ARG A 144 11.70 -24.87 7.91
C ARG A 144 11.99 -23.77 8.94
N TRP A 145 12.14 -24.15 10.20
CA TRP A 145 12.74 -23.32 11.23
C TRP A 145 14.25 -23.53 11.27
N SER A 146 15.02 -22.44 11.24
CA SER A 146 16.47 -22.43 11.41
C SER A 146 16.81 -21.91 12.79
N TYR A 147 17.67 -22.64 13.50
CA TYR A 147 18.15 -22.25 14.82
C TYR A 147 19.30 -21.25 14.69
N PHE A 148 19.37 -20.28 15.58
CA PHE A 148 20.46 -19.31 15.64
C PHE A 148 20.79 -18.92 17.09
N ASN A 149 22.02 -18.47 17.28
CA ASN A 149 22.47 -17.75 18.46
C ASN A 149 22.92 -16.33 18.05
N GLU A 150 23.45 -15.53 18.97
CA GLU A 150 23.87 -14.14 18.70
C GLU A 150 25.01 -14.00 17.67
N SER A 151 25.63 -15.11 17.28
CA SER A 151 26.84 -15.14 16.44
C SER A 151 26.73 -16.02 15.19
N HIS A 152 25.90 -17.06 15.20
CA HIS A 152 25.84 -18.09 14.16
C HIS A 152 24.40 -18.56 13.92
N VAL A 153 24.10 -18.89 12.67
CA VAL A 153 22.92 -19.64 12.24
C VAL A 153 23.33 -21.08 11.98
N PHE A 154 22.45 -22.00 12.34
CA PHE A 154 22.66 -23.43 12.18
C PHE A 154 21.68 -23.97 11.13
N PHE A 155 22.22 -24.73 10.20
CA PHE A 155 21.46 -25.39 9.14
C PHE A 155 20.54 -24.43 8.37
N GLU A 156 21.07 -23.28 7.96
CA GLU A 156 20.35 -22.32 7.12
C GLU A 156 20.01 -22.92 5.75
N THR A 157 20.94 -23.69 5.19
CA THR A 157 20.75 -24.45 3.95
C THR A 157 21.09 -25.91 4.18
N ASP A 158 20.69 -26.78 3.26
CA ASP A 158 20.98 -28.22 3.32
C ASP A 158 22.47 -28.55 3.15
N PHE A 159 23.27 -27.56 2.75
CA PHE A 159 24.71 -27.72 2.50
C PHE A 159 25.59 -27.07 3.57
N VAL A 160 25.02 -26.30 4.50
CA VAL A 160 25.78 -25.51 5.48
C VAL A 160 25.30 -25.82 6.89
N ASN A 161 26.18 -26.43 7.69
CA ASN A 161 25.86 -26.79 9.07
C ASN A 161 25.88 -25.58 10.01
N ILE A 162 26.91 -24.73 9.90
CA ILE A 162 27.12 -23.56 10.76
C ILE A 162 27.58 -22.42 9.87
N GLN A 163 26.93 -21.27 10.02
CA GLN A 163 27.25 -20.04 9.30
C GLN A 163 27.35 -18.89 10.29
N GLU A 164 28.41 -18.10 10.21
CA GLU A 164 28.56 -16.90 11.04
C GLU A 164 27.61 -15.79 10.55
N LEU A 165 26.95 -15.13 11.50
CA LEU A 165 26.10 -13.98 11.25
C LEU A 165 26.96 -12.76 10.94
N ARG A 166 26.88 -12.28 9.69
CA ARG A 166 27.61 -11.10 9.21
C ARG A 166 26.69 -10.16 8.42
N GLY A 167 27.07 -8.89 8.35
CA GLY A 167 26.35 -7.86 7.59
C GLY A 167 24.89 -7.73 8.00
N ASP A 168 24.01 -7.70 7.00
CA ASP A 168 22.57 -7.44 7.17
C ASP A 168 21.88 -8.49 8.04
N ALA A 169 22.26 -9.77 7.93
CA ALA A 169 21.67 -10.84 8.72
C ALA A 169 21.93 -10.65 10.24
N LYS A 170 23.15 -10.23 10.60
CA LYS A 170 23.49 -9.90 11.99
C LYS A 170 22.72 -8.66 12.47
N SER A 171 22.74 -7.59 11.66
CA SER A 171 22.04 -6.35 12.01
C SER A 171 20.54 -6.56 12.18
N ASP A 172 19.94 -7.45 11.40
CA ASP A 172 18.52 -7.79 11.49
C ASP A 172 18.20 -8.53 12.79
N ILE A 173 18.97 -9.56 13.12
CA ILE A 173 18.80 -10.31 14.36
C ILE A 173 19.00 -9.39 15.58
N ASP A 174 20.03 -8.56 15.57
CA ASP A 174 20.28 -7.59 16.64
C ASP A 174 19.11 -6.60 16.78
N TYR A 175 18.55 -6.13 15.65
CA TYR A 175 17.36 -5.27 15.65
C TYR A 175 16.15 -5.98 16.30
N VAL A 176 15.87 -7.24 15.92
CA VAL A 176 14.74 -8.00 16.45
C VAL A 176 14.92 -8.28 17.95
N ILE A 177 16.13 -8.68 18.38
CA ILE A 177 16.44 -8.89 19.80
C ILE A 177 16.24 -7.61 20.60
N ASN A 178 16.73 -6.47 20.10
CA ASN A 178 16.58 -5.17 20.76
C ASN A 178 15.11 -4.73 20.83
N ALA A 179 14.34 -4.90 19.74
CA ALA A 179 12.93 -4.56 19.70
C ALA A 179 12.11 -5.40 20.69
N VAL A 180 12.35 -6.71 20.75
CA VAL A 180 11.71 -7.61 21.71
C VAL A 180 12.09 -7.26 23.14
N THR A 181 13.37 -7.02 23.38
CA THR A 181 13.89 -6.63 24.70
C THR A 181 13.24 -5.35 25.21
N ASN A 182 13.25 -4.29 24.41
CA ASN A 182 12.63 -3.01 24.77
C ASN A 182 11.12 -3.16 25.03
N ASN A 183 10.42 -3.94 24.21
CA ASN A 183 9.00 -4.21 24.40
C ASN A 183 8.72 -4.93 25.73
N ILE A 184 9.55 -5.92 26.10
CA ILE A 184 9.41 -6.63 27.38
C ILE A 184 9.76 -5.72 28.57
N ILE A 185 10.86 -4.96 28.49
CA ILE A 185 11.25 -4.01 29.54
C ILE A 185 10.11 -3.00 29.78
N ASN A 186 9.55 -2.43 28.72
CA ASN A 186 8.42 -1.50 28.81
C ASN A 186 7.15 -2.17 29.37
N LYS A 187 6.88 -3.42 28.99
CA LYS A 187 5.71 -4.18 29.49
C LYS A 187 5.79 -4.49 31.00
N TYR A 188 7.00 -4.56 31.55
CA TYR A 188 7.26 -4.85 32.97
C TYR A 188 7.76 -3.61 33.74
N ASP A 189 7.41 -2.40 33.30
CA ASP A 189 7.76 -1.12 33.94
C ASP A 189 9.26 -0.99 34.29
N SER A 190 10.12 -1.43 33.39
CA SER A 190 11.59 -1.41 33.56
C SER A 190 12.13 -2.22 34.75
N LYS A 191 11.36 -3.17 35.29
CA LYS A 191 11.80 -4.06 36.40
C LYS A 191 12.74 -5.18 35.96
N LEU A 192 12.84 -5.41 34.65
CA LEU A 192 13.67 -6.44 34.04
C LEU A 192 14.82 -5.79 33.27
N SER A 193 16.01 -6.38 33.36
CA SER A 193 17.18 -6.03 32.55
C SER A 193 17.56 -7.20 31.65
N PHE A 194 17.87 -6.94 30.40
CA PHE A 194 18.28 -7.98 29.45
C PHE A 194 19.64 -8.57 29.84
N LYS A 195 19.73 -9.91 29.84
CA LYS A 195 20.97 -10.62 30.14
C LYS A 195 21.61 -11.19 28.88
N LYS A 196 20.88 -12.04 28.15
CA LYS A 196 21.33 -12.69 26.91
C LYS A 196 20.18 -13.40 26.19
N LEU A 197 20.37 -13.66 24.89
CA LEU A 197 19.59 -14.64 24.16
C LEU A 197 20.03 -16.06 24.56
N LEU A 198 19.06 -16.94 24.82
CA LEU A 198 19.30 -18.36 25.09
C LEU A 198 19.20 -19.17 23.80
N ASN A 199 18.07 -19.05 23.09
CA ASN A 199 17.80 -19.74 21.83
C ASN A 199 17.04 -18.80 20.89
N GLY A 200 17.43 -18.78 19.62
CA GLY A 200 16.66 -18.14 18.55
C GLY A 200 16.24 -19.18 17.52
N TYR A 201 15.00 -19.09 17.06
CA TYR A 201 14.52 -19.82 15.88
C TYR A 201 13.92 -18.81 14.92
N GLN A 202 14.23 -18.92 13.63
CA GLN A 202 13.66 -18.08 12.58
C GLN A 202 13.05 -18.91 11.46
N LYS A 203 12.00 -18.38 10.83
CA LYS A 203 11.33 -19.01 9.69
C LYS A 203 10.81 -17.91 8.77
N PHE A 204 11.16 -17.98 7.49
CA PHE A 204 10.65 -17.08 6.47
C PHE A 204 9.36 -17.58 5.86
N ASP A 205 8.36 -16.70 5.80
CA ASP A 205 7.06 -16.92 5.14
C ASP A 205 6.83 -15.80 4.12
N ALA A 206 6.75 -16.14 2.84
CA ALA A 206 6.64 -15.15 1.76
C ALA A 206 5.35 -14.31 1.81
N SER A 207 4.29 -14.79 2.46
CA SER A 207 3.02 -14.06 2.61
C SER A 207 3.00 -13.13 3.82
N ARG A 208 3.83 -13.40 4.82
CA ARG A 208 3.77 -12.77 6.14
C ARG A 208 5.05 -12.02 6.52
N GLY A 209 6.21 -12.61 6.28
CA GLY A 209 7.54 -12.11 6.65
C GLY A 209 8.34 -13.11 7.47
N MET A 210 9.19 -12.59 8.35
CA MET A 210 10.07 -13.41 9.19
C MET A 210 9.40 -13.66 10.54
N ASP A 211 9.09 -14.91 10.85
CA ASP A 211 8.69 -15.33 12.18
C ASP A 211 9.94 -15.71 13.00
N TYR A 212 9.98 -15.30 14.27
CA TYR A 212 11.00 -15.70 15.22
C TYR A 212 10.38 -16.23 16.53
N VAL A 213 11.02 -17.24 17.10
CA VAL A 213 10.79 -17.70 18.46
C VAL A 213 12.07 -17.47 19.25
N LEU A 214 12.01 -16.60 20.25
CA LEU A 214 13.17 -16.22 21.04
C LEU A 214 12.98 -16.66 22.49
N ASP A 215 13.93 -17.44 23.00
CA ASP A 215 14.09 -17.69 24.42
C ASP A 215 15.11 -16.70 24.97
N VAL A 216 14.67 -15.76 25.81
CA VAL A 216 15.49 -14.67 26.34
C VAL A 216 15.58 -14.77 27.86
N ALA A 217 16.79 -14.54 28.39
CA ALA A 217 17.04 -14.42 29.82
C ALA A 217 17.07 -12.94 30.24
N PHE A 218 16.33 -12.62 31.29
CA PHE A 218 16.30 -11.32 31.94
C PHE A 218 16.75 -11.45 33.40
N ASN A 219 17.34 -10.40 33.96
CA ASN A 219 17.57 -10.25 35.40
C ASN A 219 16.48 -9.37 36.00
N GLU A 220 15.84 -9.82 37.06
CA GLU A 220 14.93 -8.99 37.84
C GLU A 220 15.71 -8.01 38.72
N LEU A 221 15.47 -6.70 38.58
CA LEU A 221 16.24 -5.67 39.29
C LEU A 221 16.04 -5.72 40.81
N ALA A 222 14.87 -6.15 41.27
CA ALA A 222 14.54 -6.21 42.69
C ALA A 222 15.23 -7.36 43.43
N THR A 223 15.42 -8.51 42.76
CA THR A 223 15.90 -9.75 43.41
C THR A 223 17.22 -10.26 42.85
N GLY A 224 17.67 -9.74 41.70
CA GLY A 224 18.82 -10.26 40.95
C GLY A 224 18.57 -11.63 40.30
N LYS A 225 17.34 -12.17 40.39
CA LYS A 225 17.02 -13.52 39.89
C LYS A 225 16.89 -13.53 38.37
N GLU A 226 17.41 -14.59 37.75
CA GLU A 226 17.23 -14.84 36.32
C GLU A 226 15.80 -15.32 36.03
N VAL A 227 15.12 -14.62 35.12
CA VAL A 227 13.79 -14.94 34.60
C VAL A 227 13.92 -15.25 33.12
N ARG A 228 13.37 -16.38 32.69
CA ARG A 228 13.37 -16.81 31.29
C ARG A 228 12.01 -16.57 30.66
N LYS A 229 12.00 -16.06 29.44
CA LYS A 229 10.78 -15.78 28.67
C LYS A 229 10.95 -16.31 27.26
N ARG A 230 9.91 -17.01 26.77
CA ARG A 230 9.76 -17.34 25.35
C ARG A 230 8.84 -16.31 24.72
N ILE A 231 9.28 -15.73 23.60
CA ILE A 231 8.54 -14.70 22.86
C ILE A 231 8.42 -15.14 21.41
N GLU A 232 7.20 -15.09 20.88
CA GLU A 232 6.91 -15.24 19.46
C GLU A 232 6.75 -13.86 18.83
N VAL A 233 7.66 -13.53 17.91
CA VAL A 233 7.69 -12.26 17.19
C VAL A 233 7.59 -12.51 15.70
N CYS A 234 6.89 -11.64 14.99
CA CYS A 234 6.89 -11.62 13.55
C CYS A 234 7.37 -10.25 13.07
N LYS A 235 8.41 -10.23 12.24
CA LYS A 235 8.81 -9.06 11.47
C LYS A 235 8.07 -9.14 10.12
N PRO A 236 6.97 -8.40 9.94
CA PRO A 236 6.23 -8.46 8.70
C PRO A 236 7.08 -7.95 7.54
N LEU A 237 6.78 -8.43 6.33
CA LEU A 237 7.28 -7.77 5.12
C LEU A 237 6.77 -6.33 5.13
N GLY A 238 7.63 -5.41 4.68
CA GLY A 238 7.20 -4.05 4.36
C GLY A 238 6.15 -4.04 3.25
N LYS A 239 5.83 -2.87 2.73
CA LYS A 239 4.95 -2.76 1.56
C LYS A 239 5.67 -3.47 0.39
N VAL A 240 5.24 -4.69 0.07
CA VAL A 240 5.80 -5.46 -1.05
C VAL A 240 5.31 -4.78 -2.32
N GLU A 241 6.18 -4.00 -2.95
CA GLU A 241 5.92 -3.49 -4.29
C GLU A 241 6.37 -4.57 -5.27
N ILE A 242 5.39 -5.21 -5.92
CA ILE A 242 5.68 -6.08 -7.06
C ILE A 242 6.13 -5.15 -8.17
N ILE A 243 7.44 -5.03 -8.36
CA ILE A 243 8.01 -4.38 -9.53
C ILE A 243 7.70 -5.33 -10.70
N PRO A 244 6.84 -4.94 -11.65
CA PRO A 244 6.61 -5.76 -12.83
C PRO A 244 7.92 -5.80 -13.61
N VAL A 245 8.66 -6.89 -13.47
CA VAL A 245 9.78 -7.16 -14.37
C VAL A 245 9.15 -7.36 -15.75
N PRO A 246 9.58 -6.62 -16.79
CA PRO A 246 9.04 -6.83 -18.12
C PRO A 246 9.23 -8.32 -18.45
N TYR A 247 8.14 -8.97 -18.84
CA TYR A 247 8.15 -10.37 -19.20
C TYR A 247 9.03 -10.53 -20.46
N VAL A 248 10.32 -10.79 -20.27
CA VAL A 248 11.27 -11.01 -21.36
C VAL A 248 10.98 -12.40 -21.92
N THR A 249 10.10 -12.47 -22.90
CA THR A 249 10.11 -13.62 -23.81
C THR A 249 11.12 -13.30 -24.90
N GLU A 250 12.26 -13.99 -24.88
CA GLU A 250 13.36 -13.88 -25.87
C GLU A 250 12.94 -14.28 -27.31
N ASN A 251 11.64 -14.44 -27.57
CA ASN A 251 11.10 -15.01 -28.79
C ASN A 251 9.75 -14.39 -29.22
N THR A 252 9.67 -13.06 -29.24
CA THR A 252 8.58 -12.36 -29.93
C THR A 252 8.71 -12.58 -31.44
N ARG A 253 8.05 -13.62 -31.96
CA ARG A 253 7.87 -13.84 -33.40
C ARG A 253 6.65 -13.06 -33.87
N ILE A 254 6.81 -12.22 -34.89
CA ILE A 254 5.69 -11.48 -35.49
C ILE A 254 4.95 -12.42 -36.46
N ASN A 255 3.67 -12.66 -36.21
CA ASN A 255 2.82 -13.44 -37.11
C ASN A 255 2.01 -12.47 -38.00
N ILE A 256 2.21 -12.57 -39.30
CA ILE A 256 1.53 -11.80 -40.34
C ILE A 256 0.53 -12.74 -41.01
N ILE A 257 -0.76 -12.41 -40.92
CA ILE A 257 -1.84 -13.18 -41.55
C ILE A 257 -2.50 -12.28 -42.57
N ILE A 258 -2.53 -12.72 -43.83
CA ILE A 258 -3.10 -11.95 -44.94
C ILE A 258 -4.16 -12.77 -45.62
N THR A 259 -5.32 -12.16 -45.83
CA THR A 259 -6.37 -12.72 -46.67
C THR A 259 -6.16 -12.28 -48.12
N VAL A 260 -6.25 -13.21 -49.05
CA VAL A 260 -6.06 -12.96 -50.49
C VAL A 260 -7.38 -13.09 -51.21
N ASP A 261 -7.83 -11.97 -51.79
CA ASP A 261 -8.89 -11.94 -52.80
C ASP A 261 -8.33 -12.51 -54.12
N LEU A 262 -9.06 -13.45 -54.71
CA LEU A 262 -8.71 -14.06 -56.00
C LEU A 262 -8.58 -13.03 -57.13
N ASN A 263 -9.32 -11.92 -57.05
CA ASN A 263 -9.26 -10.84 -58.04
C ASN A 263 -7.97 -10.02 -57.95
N LYS A 264 -7.25 -10.10 -56.83
CA LYS A 264 -6.00 -9.36 -56.56
C LYS A 264 -4.78 -10.27 -56.44
N LYS A 265 -4.76 -11.34 -57.24
CA LYS A 265 -3.65 -12.32 -57.26
C LYS A 265 -2.29 -11.66 -57.53
N GLN A 266 -2.24 -10.67 -58.42
CA GLN A 266 -0.99 -10.01 -58.79
C GLN A 266 -0.41 -9.19 -57.63
N ASP A 267 -1.25 -8.52 -56.86
CA ASP A 267 -0.83 -7.76 -55.67
C ASP A 267 -0.32 -8.70 -54.57
N ALA A 268 -0.96 -9.86 -54.40
CA ALA A 268 -0.51 -10.88 -53.46
C ALA A 268 0.86 -11.48 -53.84
N LEU A 269 1.11 -11.68 -55.14
CA LEU A 269 2.43 -12.12 -55.64
C LEU A 269 3.49 -11.06 -55.40
N SER A 270 3.21 -9.80 -55.72
CA SER A 270 4.09 -8.67 -55.44
C SER A 270 4.40 -8.56 -53.94
N PHE A 271 3.40 -8.70 -53.07
CA PHE A 271 3.62 -8.70 -51.62
C PHE A 271 4.56 -9.83 -51.17
N MET A 272 4.42 -11.05 -51.73
CA MET A 272 5.30 -12.16 -51.38
C MET A 272 6.75 -11.93 -51.79
N GLU A 273 6.99 -11.28 -52.93
CA GLU A 273 8.33 -10.90 -53.38
C GLU A 273 8.97 -9.89 -52.42
N HIS A 274 8.23 -8.84 -52.05
CA HIS A 274 8.71 -7.86 -51.07
C HIS A 274 8.94 -8.51 -49.69
N TYR A 275 8.05 -9.40 -49.24
CA TYR A 275 8.24 -10.12 -47.98
C TYR A 275 9.48 -11.02 -48.01
N ALA A 276 9.77 -11.69 -49.13
CA ALA A 276 10.97 -12.49 -49.28
C ALA A 276 12.24 -11.63 -49.15
N GLN A 277 12.29 -10.50 -49.87
CA GLN A 277 13.43 -9.59 -49.88
C GLN A 277 13.63 -8.88 -48.52
N ASP A 278 12.55 -8.41 -47.90
CA ASP A 278 12.65 -7.59 -46.69
C ASP A 278 12.60 -8.38 -45.39
N CYS A 279 11.91 -9.51 -45.34
CA CYS A 279 11.75 -10.29 -44.10
C CYS A 279 12.58 -11.57 -44.10
N MET A 280 12.60 -12.33 -45.20
CA MET A 280 13.29 -13.64 -45.24
C MET A 280 14.80 -13.50 -45.44
N GLU A 281 15.25 -12.70 -46.41
CA GLU A 281 16.68 -12.49 -46.66
C GLU A 281 17.39 -11.84 -45.47
N LYS A 282 16.73 -10.86 -44.82
CA LYS A 282 17.22 -10.19 -43.61
C LYS A 282 17.06 -11.02 -42.33
N LYS A 283 16.55 -12.25 -42.44
CA LYS A 283 16.35 -13.22 -41.33
C LYS A 283 15.57 -12.65 -40.15
N HIS A 284 14.55 -11.82 -40.40
CA HIS A 284 13.68 -11.31 -39.34
C HIS A 284 12.81 -12.42 -38.75
N LYS A 285 12.60 -12.43 -37.42
CA LYS A 285 11.77 -13.43 -36.70
C LYS A 285 10.27 -13.23 -37.02
N THR A 286 9.87 -13.59 -38.23
CA THR A 286 8.52 -13.40 -38.78
C THR A 286 7.90 -14.72 -39.23
N PHE A 287 6.58 -14.76 -39.34
CA PHE A 287 5.81 -15.86 -39.91
C PHE A 287 4.72 -15.27 -40.80
N LEU A 288 4.62 -15.70 -42.05
CA LEU A 288 3.56 -15.28 -42.96
C LEU A 288 2.61 -16.44 -43.23
N MET A 289 1.32 -16.22 -43.02
CA MET A 289 0.24 -17.13 -43.41
C MET A 289 -0.68 -16.42 -44.39
N MET A 290 -0.82 -16.98 -45.60
CA MET A 290 -1.73 -16.49 -46.63
C MET A 290 -3.00 -17.34 -46.60
N ILE A 291 -4.14 -16.71 -46.34
CA ILE A 291 -5.44 -17.37 -46.28
C ILE A 291 -6.23 -16.95 -47.52
N LYS A 292 -6.68 -17.91 -48.32
CA LYS A 292 -7.58 -17.63 -49.43
C LYS A 292 -8.96 -17.28 -48.88
N GLU A 293 -9.52 -16.16 -49.31
CA GLU A 293 -10.91 -15.82 -48.96
C GLU A 293 -11.87 -16.86 -49.58
N PRO A 294 -12.76 -17.48 -48.80
CA PRO A 294 -13.74 -18.41 -49.34
C PRO A 294 -14.69 -17.64 -50.28
N LEU A 295 -14.87 -18.13 -51.51
CA LEU A 295 -15.93 -17.66 -52.38
C LEU A 295 -17.27 -17.92 -51.67
N GLU A 296 -17.92 -16.87 -51.18
CA GLU A 296 -19.33 -16.94 -50.83
C GLU A 296 -20.11 -17.39 -52.08
N ARG A 297 -20.85 -18.50 -51.93
CA ARG A 297 -21.80 -18.99 -52.94
C ARG A 297 -23.13 -18.28 -52.75
#